data_AF-A0A948ZAX4-F1
#
_entry.id   AF-A0A948ZAX4-F1
#
_cell.length_a   1.000
_cell.length_b   1.000
_cell.length_c   1.000
_cell.angle_alpha   90.00
_cell.angle_beta   90.00
_cell.angle_gamma   90.00
#
_symmetry.space_group_name_H-M   'P 1'
#
loop_
_entity.id
_entity.type
_entity.pdbx_description
1 polymer ?
#
loop_
_entity_poly.entity_id
_entity_poly.type
_entity_poly.pdbx_seq_one_letter_code
_entity_poly.pdbx_strand_id
1 'polypeptide(L)'
;MGWFTTRRDWSTGAIEPHDSWIRHAHPYPDTLAVVREAIRESGADAALVDLPGAVVAVWRMIAGIAKDNLKDRRAIEDLDKVLHREDLDDQKIWDFLTHQEALGVAIRNNLIEDYFQTGMITQALVGMIRDGSLKISLGGQARVGAGDAGPGIGGGDRI
;
A
#
# COMPACT_ATOMS: atom_id res chain seq x y z
N MET A 1 7.67 4.71 40.91
CA MET A 1 8.52 4.95 39.74
C MET A 1 7.65 4.82 38.51
N GLY A 2 7.39 5.94 37.80
CA GLY A 2 6.58 5.92 36.59
C GLY A 2 7.39 5.29 35.45
N TRP A 3 6.87 4.20 34.90
CA TRP A 3 7.42 3.61 33.68
C TRP A 3 7.03 4.55 32.55
N PHE A 4 7.92 5.45 32.16
CA PHE A 4 7.79 6.13 30.87
C PHE A 4 8.04 5.06 29.82
N THR A 5 6.97 4.46 29.28
CA THR A 5 7.07 3.73 28.02
C THR A 5 7.49 4.77 26.99
N THR A 6 8.77 4.75 26.60
CA THR A 6 9.27 5.60 25.53
C THR A 6 8.43 5.29 24.30
N ARG A 7 7.53 6.21 23.96
CA ARG A 7 6.55 6.03 22.89
C ARG A 7 7.32 5.86 21.59
N ARG A 8 7.03 4.78 20.85
CA ARG A 8 7.61 4.57 19.52
C ARG A 8 7.02 5.62 18.57
N ASP A 9 7.90 6.35 17.90
CA ASP A 9 7.52 7.22 16.80
C ASP A 9 7.44 6.39 15.52
N TRP A 10 6.23 6.14 15.05
CA TRP A 10 5.97 5.31 13.87
C TRP A 10 6.35 5.98 12.54
N SER A 11 6.58 7.30 12.54
CA SER A 11 6.99 8.01 11.33
C SER A 11 8.46 7.77 10.97
N THR A 12 9.31 7.44 11.95
CA THR A 12 10.77 7.35 11.77
C THR A 12 11.40 6.12 12.44
N GLY A 13 10.80 5.60 13.51
CA GLY A 13 11.34 4.46 14.27
C GLY A 13 11.30 3.14 13.50
N ALA A 14 12.13 2.17 13.89
CA ALA A 14 12.12 0.86 13.26
C ALA A 14 10.76 0.16 13.39
N ILE A 15 10.31 -0.48 12.31
CA ILE A 15 9.10 -1.32 12.29
C ILE A 15 9.58 -2.76 12.17
N GLU A 16 9.77 -3.38 13.32
CA GLU A 16 10.18 -4.79 13.47
C GLU A 16 9.04 -5.54 14.14
N PRO A 17 8.84 -6.84 13.88
CA PRO A 17 7.78 -7.62 14.51
C PRO A 17 8.00 -7.71 16.03
N HIS A 18 6.90 -7.75 16.79
CA HIS A 18 6.92 -7.94 18.23
C HIS A 18 7.00 -9.44 18.56
N ASP A 19 8.14 -9.89 19.09
CA ASP A 19 8.47 -11.31 19.35
C ASP A 19 7.39 -12.10 20.11
N SER A 20 6.73 -11.48 21.09
CA SER A 20 5.69 -12.16 21.86
C SER A 20 4.44 -12.50 21.04
N TRP A 21 4.18 -11.71 19.99
CA TRP A 21 2.95 -11.81 19.19
C TRP A 21 3.19 -12.49 17.85
N ILE A 22 4.39 -12.35 17.26
CA ILE A 22 4.70 -12.93 15.95
C ILE A 22 4.53 -14.46 15.92
N ARG A 23 4.83 -15.15 17.04
CA ARG A 23 4.66 -16.61 17.18
C ARG A 23 3.20 -17.08 17.08
N HIS A 24 2.24 -16.18 17.26
CA HIS A 24 0.80 -16.46 17.18
C HIS A 24 0.19 -16.05 15.85
N ALA A 25 0.97 -15.40 14.98
CA ALA A 25 0.49 -14.86 13.72
C ALA A 25 0.83 -15.78 12.55
N HIS A 26 -0.07 -15.85 11.58
CA HIS A 26 0.25 -16.49 10.30
C HIS A 26 1.42 -15.78 9.61
N PRO A 27 2.24 -16.53 8.85
CA PRO A 27 3.33 -15.96 8.08
C PRO A 27 2.79 -14.95 7.06
N TYR A 28 3.65 -14.02 6.68
CA TYR A 28 3.34 -13.06 5.62
C TYR A 28 3.05 -13.81 4.30
N PRO A 29 1.95 -13.50 3.59
CA PRO A 29 1.62 -14.19 2.35
C PRO A 29 2.53 -13.73 1.20
N ASP A 30 2.76 -14.61 0.23
CA ASP A 30 3.49 -14.26 -0.98
C ASP A 30 2.61 -13.38 -1.89
N THR A 31 2.75 -12.07 -1.77
CA THR A 31 2.00 -11.09 -2.56
C THR A 31 2.31 -11.16 -4.05
N LEU A 32 3.52 -11.56 -4.41
CA LEU A 32 3.89 -11.74 -5.81
C LEU A 32 3.17 -12.94 -6.41
N ALA A 33 3.00 -14.03 -5.66
CA ALA A 33 2.18 -15.17 -6.08
C ALA A 33 0.71 -14.75 -6.31
N VAL A 34 0.16 -13.92 -5.43
CA VAL A 34 -1.21 -13.38 -5.57
C VAL A 34 -1.36 -12.52 -6.82
N VAL A 35 -0.40 -11.62 -7.07
CA VAL A 35 -0.39 -10.78 -8.29
C VAL A 35 -0.28 -11.64 -9.55
N ARG A 36 0.60 -12.63 -9.56
CA ARG A 36 0.77 -13.55 -10.70
C ARG A 36 -0.51 -14.34 -10.98
N GLU A 37 -1.19 -14.78 -9.94
CA GLU A 37 -2.47 -15.48 -10.06
C GLU A 37 -3.55 -14.55 -10.63
N ALA A 38 -3.63 -13.30 -10.15
CA ALA A 38 -4.56 -12.32 -10.69
C ALA A 38 -4.30 -12.02 -12.18
N ILE A 39 -3.02 -11.90 -12.59
CA ILE A 39 -2.67 -11.73 -14.01
C ILE A 39 -3.16 -12.94 -14.82
N ARG A 40 -2.89 -14.16 -14.34
CA ARG A 40 -3.32 -15.40 -14.98
C ARG A 40 -4.85 -15.46 -15.15
N GLU A 41 -5.60 -15.14 -14.11
CA GLU A 41 -7.07 -15.15 -14.13
C GLU A 41 -7.68 -14.00 -14.96
N SER A 42 -7.00 -12.86 -15.02
CA SER A 42 -7.45 -11.71 -15.81
C SER A 42 -7.43 -11.98 -17.31
N GLY A 43 -6.52 -12.87 -17.77
CA GLY A 43 -6.24 -13.10 -19.18
C GLY A 43 -5.41 -12.00 -19.84
N ALA A 44 -4.91 -11.03 -19.07
CA ALA A 44 -4.06 -9.96 -19.58
C ALA A 44 -2.66 -10.46 -19.96
N ASP A 45 -2.02 -9.77 -20.90
CA ASP A 45 -0.61 -9.99 -21.18
C ASP A 45 0.24 -9.47 -20.00
N ALA A 46 0.95 -10.40 -19.34
CA ALA A 46 1.79 -10.09 -18.19
C ALA A 46 2.86 -9.02 -18.49
N ALA A 47 3.30 -8.91 -19.75
CA ALA A 47 4.28 -7.90 -20.17
C ALA A 47 3.72 -6.47 -20.16
N LEU A 48 2.40 -6.31 -20.08
CA LEU A 48 1.72 -5.01 -20.08
C LEU A 48 1.19 -4.62 -18.70
N VAL A 49 1.34 -5.47 -17.69
CA VAL A 49 0.88 -5.22 -16.32
C VAL A 49 2.01 -4.60 -15.49
N ASP A 50 1.71 -3.49 -14.82
CA ASP A 50 2.60 -2.85 -13.86
C ASP A 50 2.68 -3.71 -12.58
N LEU A 51 3.65 -4.62 -12.55
CA LEU A 51 3.89 -5.52 -11.42
C LEU A 51 4.15 -4.76 -10.11
N PRO A 52 5.06 -3.76 -10.05
CA PRO A 52 5.21 -2.91 -8.87
C PRO A 52 3.90 -2.26 -8.42
N GLY A 53 3.15 -1.68 -9.35
CA GLY A 53 1.84 -1.07 -9.05
C GLY A 53 0.82 -2.07 -8.49
N ALA A 54 0.80 -3.29 -9.03
CA ALA A 54 -0.10 -4.36 -8.57
C ALA A 54 0.26 -4.82 -7.15
N VAL A 55 1.55 -4.96 -6.83
CA VAL A 55 2.02 -5.26 -5.48
C VAL A 55 1.62 -4.15 -4.50
N VAL A 56 1.85 -2.88 -4.86
CA VAL A 56 1.41 -1.72 -4.06
C VAL A 56 -0.11 -1.71 -3.87
N ALA A 57 -0.89 -2.12 -4.87
CA ALA A 57 -2.34 -2.23 -4.75
C ALA A 57 -2.76 -3.27 -3.71
N VAL A 58 -2.09 -4.43 -3.67
CA VAL A 58 -2.30 -5.44 -2.60
C VAL A 58 -2.05 -4.84 -1.23
N TRP A 59 -0.96 -4.08 -1.07
CA TRP A 59 -0.60 -3.49 0.22
C TRP A 59 -1.63 -2.46 0.68
N ARG A 60 -2.15 -1.66 -0.25
CA ARG A 60 -3.22 -0.69 0.03
C ARG A 60 -4.52 -1.38 0.45
N MET A 61 -4.85 -2.52 -0.15
CA MET A 61 -6.00 -3.33 0.26
C MET A 61 -5.80 -3.90 1.68
N ILE A 62 -4.64 -4.48 1.97
CA ILE A 62 -4.29 -4.95 3.32
C ILE A 62 -4.44 -3.82 4.33
N ALA A 63 -3.87 -2.65 4.04
CA ALA A 63 -3.92 -1.48 4.90
C ALA A 63 -5.35 -0.97 5.13
N GLY A 64 -6.19 -0.95 4.09
CA GLY A 64 -7.60 -0.57 4.19
C GLY A 64 -8.38 -1.52 5.09
N ILE A 65 -8.27 -2.83 4.85
CA ILE A 65 -8.92 -3.85 5.67
C ILE A 65 -8.43 -3.77 7.13
N ALA A 66 -7.13 -3.58 7.34
CA ALA A 66 -6.57 -3.42 8.68
C ALA A 66 -7.17 -2.21 9.39
N LYS A 67 -7.25 -1.04 8.73
CA LYS A 67 -7.87 0.17 9.30
C LYS A 67 -9.33 -0.06 9.69
N ASP A 68 -10.11 -0.72 8.84
CA ASP A 68 -11.53 -0.98 9.09
C ASP A 68 -11.77 -1.89 10.29
N ASN A 69 -10.78 -2.74 10.64
CA ASN A 69 -10.86 -3.65 11.78
C ASN A 69 -10.18 -3.12 13.06
N LEU A 70 -9.35 -2.08 12.95
CA LEU A 70 -8.80 -1.40 14.11
C LEU A 70 -9.89 -0.59 14.81
N LYS A 71 -10.01 -0.79 16.13
CA LYS A 71 -11.03 -0.10 16.95
C LYS A 71 -10.52 1.17 17.63
N ASP A 72 -9.20 1.25 17.83
CA ASP A 72 -8.57 2.40 18.46
C ASP A 72 -8.18 3.44 17.39
N ARG A 73 -8.74 4.64 17.51
CA ARG A 73 -8.39 5.79 16.65
C ARG A 73 -6.89 6.06 16.61
N ARG A 74 -6.18 5.84 17.72
CA ARG A 74 -4.73 6.03 17.78
C ARG A 74 -3.99 4.99 16.95
N ALA A 75 -4.43 3.73 16.97
CA ALA A 75 -3.85 2.68 16.15
C ALA A 75 -4.04 2.98 14.65
N ILE A 76 -5.19 3.56 14.28
CA ILE A 76 -5.45 4.03 12.92
C ILE A 76 -4.50 5.17 12.54
N GLU A 77 -4.35 6.18 13.40
CA GLU A 77 -3.41 7.30 13.18
C GLU A 77 -1.95 6.83 13.10
N ASP A 78 -1.56 5.82 13.88
CA ASP A 78 -0.21 5.26 13.84
C ASP A 78 0.00 4.41 12.57
N LEU A 79 -1.00 3.64 12.13
CA LEU A 79 -0.98 2.98 10.82
C LEU A 79 -0.89 4.00 9.68
N ASP A 80 -1.61 5.12 9.77
CA ASP A 80 -1.49 6.21 8.81
C ASP A 80 -0.06 6.72 8.71
N LYS A 81 0.64 6.92 9.84
CA LYS A 81 2.05 7.33 9.81
C LYS A 81 2.93 6.31 9.11
N VAL A 82 2.71 5.01 9.36
CA VAL A 82 3.45 3.93 8.67
C VAL A 82 3.22 4.02 7.16
N LEU A 83 1.99 4.23 6.72
CA LEU A 83 1.63 4.29 5.31
C LEU A 83 2.22 5.48 4.53
N HIS A 84 2.68 6.52 5.23
CA HIS A 84 3.30 7.71 4.62
C HIS A 84 4.84 7.67 4.65
N ARG A 85 5.44 6.56 5.09
CA ARG A 85 6.89 6.42 5.11
C ARG A 85 7.46 6.19 3.72
N GLU A 86 8.60 6.82 3.44
CA GLU A 86 9.34 6.61 2.18
C GLU A 86 9.91 5.20 2.07
N ASP A 87 10.25 4.58 3.20
CA ASP A 87 10.80 3.23 3.26
C ASP A 87 9.72 2.15 3.37
N LEU A 88 8.44 2.47 3.16
CA LEU A 88 7.35 1.52 3.33
C LEU A 88 7.46 0.35 2.35
N ASP A 89 7.40 -0.85 2.91
CA ASP A 89 7.15 -2.11 2.21
C ASP A 89 5.94 -2.82 2.85
N ASP A 90 5.46 -3.89 2.22
CA ASP A 90 4.38 -4.67 2.79
C ASP A 90 4.69 -5.27 4.14
N GLN A 91 5.89 -5.83 4.27
CA GLN A 91 6.31 -6.53 5.47
C GLN A 91 6.18 -5.60 6.69
N LYS A 92 6.48 -4.31 6.54
CA LYS A 92 6.32 -3.30 7.60
C LYS A 92 4.88 -3.10 8.05
N ILE A 93 3.90 -3.14 7.13
CA ILE A 93 2.47 -3.09 7.51
C ILE A 93 2.13 -4.33 8.34
N TRP A 94 2.63 -5.49 7.92
CA TRP A 94 2.40 -6.77 8.59
C TRP A 94 3.06 -6.85 9.98
N ASP A 95 4.25 -6.28 10.10
CA ASP A 95 5.02 -6.22 11.33
C ASP A 95 4.41 -5.20 12.30
N PHE A 96 3.95 -4.05 11.81
CA PHE A 96 3.20 -3.07 12.61
C PHE A 96 2.01 -3.70 13.33
N LEU A 97 1.26 -4.58 12.66
CA LEU A 97 0.10 -5.22 13.27
C LEU A 97 0.45 -6.05 14.52
N THR A 98 1.68 -6.59 14.63
CA THR A 98 2.08 -7.29 15.86
C THR A 98 2.18 -6.38 17.09
N HIS A 99 2.35 -5.06 16.89
CA HIS A 99 2.34 -4.07 17.97
C HIS A 99 0.94 -3.65 18.41
N GLN A 100 -0.09 -4.10 17.68
CA GLN A 100 -1.49 -4.01 18.11
C GLN A 100 -1.92 -5.26 18.90
N GLU A 101 -0.94 -6.03 19.38
CA GLU A 101 -1.11 -7.18 20.27
C GLU A 101 -2.08 -8.24 19.73
N ALA A 102 -2.92 -8.81 20.59
CA ALA A 102 -3.90 -9.83 20.22
C ALA A 102 -4.82 -9.38 19.08
N LEU A 103 -5.22 -8.10 19.06
CA LEU A 103 -6.10 -7.56 18.03
C LEU A 103 -5.41 -7.55 16.67
N GLY A 104 -4.18 -7.06 16.58
CA GLY A 104 -3.46 -7.04 15.32
C GLY A 104 -3.08 -8.42 14.80
N VAL A 105 -2.78 -9.37 15.69
CA VAL A 105 -2.62 -10.79 15.30
C VAL A 105 -3.92 -11.36 14.75
N ALA A 106 -5.06 -11.08 15.38
CA ALA A 106 -6.35 -11.52 14.85
C ALA A 106 -6.64 -10.90 13.47
N ILE A 107 -6.36 -9.61 13.28
CA ILE A 107 -6.50 -8.94 11.97
C ILE A 107 -5.62 -9.61 10.91
N ARG A 108 -4.36 -9.92 11.23
CA ARG A 108 -3.45 -10.64 10.31
C ARG A 108 -4.00 -12.00 9.92
N ASN A 109 -4.49 -12.76 10.90
CA ASN A 109 -5.01 -14.10 10.64
C ASN A 109 -6.29 -14.04 9.80
N ASN A 110 -7.20 -13.11 10.11
CA ASN A 110 -8.40 -12.88 9.30
C ASN A 110 -8.06 -12.43 7.87
N LEU A 111 -7.04 -11.57 7.68
CA LEU A 111 -6.55 -11.21 6.35
C LEU A 111 -6.17 -12.45 5.54
N ILE A 112 -5.46 -13.40 6.14
CA ILE A 112 -5.10 -14.66 5.49
C ILE A 112 -6.33 -15.50 5.19
N GLU A 113 -7.14 -15.80 6.21
CA GLU A 113 -8.25 -16.75 6.13
C GLU A 113 -9.39 -16.22 5.23
N ASP A 114 -9.77 -14.96 5.39
CA ASP A 114 -10.97 -14.40 4.77
C ASP A 114 -10.70 -13.68 3.45
N TYR A 115 -9.46 -13.24 3.19
CA TYR A 115 -9.15 -12.41 2.01
C TYR A 115 -8.14 -13.03 1.05
N PHE A 116 -7.07 -13.66 1.57
CA PHE A 116 -6.09 -14.34 0.73
C PHE A 116 -6.56 -15.75 0.34
N GLN A 117 -6.99 -16.58 1.30
CA GLN A 117 -7.39 -17.97 1.03
C GLN A 117 -8.70 -18.08 0.25
N THR A 118 -9.64 -17.14 0.45
CA THR A 118 -10.88 -17.05 -0.33
C THR A 118 -10.68 -16.47 -1.73
N GLY A 119 -9.50 -15.90 -2.01
CA GLY A 119 -9.18 -15.24 -3.27
C GLY A 119 -9.80 -13.85 -3.45
N MET A 120 -10.37 -13.22 -2.42
CA MET A 120 -10.98 -11.88 -2.55
C MET A 120 -9.97 -10.82 -3.02
N ILE A 121 -8.75 -10.82 -2.48
CA ILE A 121 -7.69 -9.91 -2.93
C ILE A 121 -7.32 -10.19 -4.40
N THR A 122 -7.23 -11.46 -4.78
CA THR A 122 -6.96 -11.87 -6.17
C THR A 122 -8.05 -11.34 -7.10
N GLN A 123 -9.34 -11.50 -6.74
CA GLN A 123 -10.46 -11.02 -7.56
C GLN A 123 -10.48 -9.50 -7.68
N ALA A 124 -10.16 -8.77 -6.60
CA ALA A 124 -10.04 -7.33 -6.65
C ALA A 124 -8.93 -6.88 -7.63
N LEU A 125 -7.76 -7.54 -7.58
CA LEU A 125 -6.68 -7.31 -8.56
C LEU A 125 -7.10 -7.64 -10.00
N VAL A 126 -7.81 -8.75 -10.22
CA VAL A 126 -8.33 -9.10 -11.54
C VAL A 126 -9.19 -7.96 -12.10
N GLY A 127 -10.04 -7.36 -11.27
CA GLY A 127 -10.82 -6.17 -11.63
C GLY A 127 -9.94 -5.00 -12.07
N MET A 128 -8.94 -4.64 -11.26
CA MET A 128 -7.98 -3.55 -11.54
C MET A 128 -7.08 -3.79 -12.76
N ILE A 129 -6.82 -5.05 -13.10
CA ILE A 129 -6.06 -5.39 -14.32
C ILE A 129 -6.98 -5.23 -15.54
N ARG A 130 -8.22 -5.72 -15.45
CA ARG A 130 -9.19 -5.67 -16.56
C ARG A 130 -9.65 -4.25 -16.88
N ASP A 131 -9.82 -3.40 -15.87
CA ASP A 131 -10.17 -2.00 -16.06
C ASP A 131 -8.99 -1.14 -16.59
N GLY A 132 -7.77 -1.69 -16.54
CA GLY A 132 -6.55 -1.06 -17.04
C GLY A 132 -5.85 -0.12 -16.05
N SER A 133 -6.29 -0.08 -14.78
CA SER A 133 -5.67 0.71 -13.71
C SER A 133 -4.22 0.29 -13.42
N LEU A 134 -3.87 -0.95 -13.77
CA LEU A 134 -2.55 -1.54 -13.56
C LEU A 134 -1.77 -1.76 -14.86
N LYS A 135 -2.00 -0.93 -15.90
CA LYS A 135 -1.23 -1.01 -17.15
C LYS A 135 0.08 -0.22 -17.07
N ILE A 136 1.15 -0.76 -17.65
CA ILE A 136 2.41 -0.03 -17.83
C ILE A 136 2.16 1.15 -18.77
N SER A 137 2.37 2.38 -18.28
CA SER A 137 2.39 3.57 -19.13
C SER A 137 3.70 3.63 -19.94
N LEU A 138 3.69 3.04 -21.13
CA LEU A 138 4.75 3.18 -22.14
C LEU A 138 4.54 4.45 -22.98
N GLY A 139 4.61 5.64 -22.35
CA GLY A 139 4.59 6.89 -23.12
C GLY A 139 3.98 8.08 -22.39
N GLY A 140 4.81 8.84 -21.69
CA GLY A 140 4.43 10.10 -21.10
C GLY A 140 5.61 10.77 -20.39
N GLN A 141 6.62 11.18 -21.15
CA GLN A 141 7.37 12.38 -20.73
C GLN A 141 6.31 13.47 -20.50
N ALA A 142 6.05 13.83 -19.25
CA ALA A 142 5.62 15.17 -18.95
C ALA A 142 6.84 16.10 -19.18
N ARG A 143 7.21 16.29 -20.46
CA ARG A 143 7.69 17.59 -20.90
C ARG A 143 6.50 18.52 -20.72
N VAL A 144 6.40 19.14 -19.55
CA VAL A 144 5.68 20.42 -19.46
C VAL A 144 6.56 21.39 -20.26
N GLY A 145 6.15 21.60 -21.51
CA GLY A 145 6.80 22.52 -22.41
C GLY A 145 6.74 23.93 -21.85
N ALA A 146 7.83 24.66 -22.07
CA ALA A 146 7.75 26.07 -22.36
C ALA A 146 6.66 26.29 -23.41
N GLY A 147 5.69 27.15 -23.11
CA GLY A 147 4.57 27.39 -24.00
C GLY A 147 3.42 28.19 -23.42
N ASP A 148 3.64 29.06 -22.43
CA ASP A 148 2.68 30.15 -22.17
C ASP A 148 2.98 31.29 -23.16
N ALA A 149 2.66 31.02 -24.43
CA ALA A 149 2.57 32.03 -25.47
C ALA A 149 1.21 32.71 -25.34
N GLY A 150 1.09 33.64 -24.40
CA GLY A 150 0.04 34.64 -24.44
C GLY A 150 0.32 35.65 -25.57
N PRO A 151 -0.64 35.98 -26.45
CA PRO A 151 -0.44 36.97 -27.49
C PRO A 151 -0.44 38.38 -26.87
N GLY A 152 0.76 38.88 -26.54
CA GLY A 152 1.01 40.28 -26.19
C GLY A 152 1.11 41.14 -27.44
N ILE A 153 0.03 41.84 -27.73
CA ILE A 153 -0.11 42.83 -28.81
C ILE A 153 0.82 44.03 -28.59
N GLY A 154 1.60 44.37 -29.62
CA GLY A 154 1.74 45.75 -30.10
C GLY A 154 2.73 46.67 -29.37
N GLY A 155 3.77 47.08 -30.10
CA GLY A 155 4.77 48.04 -29.67
C GLY A 155 4.24 49.41 -29.29
N GLY A 156 4.95 50.05 -28.36
CA GLY A 156 4.83 51.45 -28.00
C GLY A 156 6.21 52.01 -27.76
N ASP A 157 6.89 52.42 -28.83
CA ASP A 157 8.10 53.23 -28.78
C ASP A 157 7.79 54.59 -29.43
N ARG A 158 7.54 55.59 -28.57
CA ARG A 158 7.58 57.04 -28.81
C ARG A 158 7.56 57.71 -27.44
N ILE A 159 8.72 58.09 -26.87
CA ILE A 159 9.22 59.47 -26.67
C ILE A 159 10.73 59.38 -26.42
#